data_AF-A0A1F3XAF9-F1
#
_entry.id   AF-A0A1F3XAF9-F1
#
_cell.length_a   1.000
_cell.length_b   1.000
_cell.length_c   1.000
_cell.angle_alpha   90.00
_cell.angle_beta   90.00
_cell.angle_gamma   90.00
#
_symmetry.space_group_name_H-M   'P 1'
#
loop_
_entity.id
_entity.type
_entity.pdbx_description
1 polymer ?
#
loop_
_entity_poly.entity_id
_entity_poly.type
_entity_poly.pdbx_seq_one_letter_code
_entity_poly.pdbx_strand_id
1 'polypeptide(L)' 'MEKCNLCYQRVSNGMQPVCVEACPAKARIFGDQDDPNSEISKVLKANKSFRLQEDKGTRPNVHYIGKYSARA' A
#
# COMPACT_ATOMS: atom_id res chain seq x y z
N MET A 1 -1.18 -1.79 -24.10
CA MET A 1 -1.87 -2.26 -22.88
C MET A 1 -1.25 -1.52 -21.71
N GLU A 2 -2.05 -0.81 -20.93
CA GLU A 2 -1.60 0.07 -19.84
C GLU A 2 -2.27 -0.31 -18.52
N LYS A 3 -1.56 -0.14 -17.41
CA LYS A 3 -2.03 -0.38 -16.05
C LYS A 3 -1.15 0.35 -15.04
N CYS A 4 -1.55 0.32 -13.77
CA CYS A 4 -0.69 0.79 -12.68
C CYS A 4 0.71 0.14 -12.74
N ASN A 5 1.74 0.97 -12.67
CA ASN A 5 3.15 0.58 -12.63
C ASN A 5 3.82 1.01 -11.30
N LEU A 6 3.03 1.29 -10.26
CA LEU A 6 3.49 1.82 -8.97
C LEU A 6 4.35 3.10 -9.11
N CYS A 7 4.04 3.93 -10.11
CA CYS A 7 4.81 5.13 -10.44
C CYS A 7 6.31 4.83 -10.62
N TYR A 8 6.65 3.77 -11.33
CA TYR A 8 8.04 3.33 -11.56
C TYR A 8 9.00 4.49 -11.85
N GLN A 9 8.64 5.39 -12.78
CA GLN A 9 9.45 6.56 -13.12
C GLN A 9 9.74 7.50 -11.94
N ARG A 10 8.89 7.55 -10.91
CA ARG A 10 9.12 8.35 -9.70
C ARG A 10 9.94 7.58 -8.68
N VAL A 11 9.57 6.33 -8.43
CA VAL A 11 10.24 5.47 -7.44
C VAL A 11 11.70 5.24 -7.82
N SER A 12 12.00 5.05 -9.11
CA SER A 12 13.39 4.94 -9.60
C SER A 12 14.23 6.20 -9.36
N ASN A 13 13.59 7.36 -9.15
CA ASN A 13 14.24 8.62 -8.82
C ASN A 13 14.15 8.94 -7.30
N GLY A 14 13.84 7.95 -6.47
CA GLY A 14 13.72 8.12 -5.01
C GLY A 14 12.48 8.90 -4.55
N MET A 15 11.54 9.19 -5.45
CA MET A 15 10.29 9.89 -5.12
C MET A 15 9.18 8.90 -4.77
N GLN A 16 8.19 9.36 -3.99
CA GLN A 16 7.02 8.55 -3.66
C GLN A 16 6.03 8.48 -4.84
N PRO A 17 5.17 7.44 -4.91
CA PRO A 17 4.10 7.41 -5.88
C PRO A 17 3.15 8.60 -5.73
N VAL A 18 2.66 9.14 -6.86
CA VAL A 18 1.80 10.34 -6.84
C VAL A 18 0.53 10.13 -6.00
N CYS A 19 -0.02 8.93 -6.03
CA CYS A 19 -1.23 8.58 -5.29
C CYS A 19 -1.01 8.50 -3.77
N VAL A 20 0.24 8.33 -3.32
CA VAL A 20 0.67 8.38 -1.91
C VAL A 20 0.82 9.83 -1.49
N GLU A 21 1.60 10.62 -2.24
CA GLU A 21 1.83 12.04 -1.95
C GLU A 21 0.53 12.87 -1.97
N ALA A 22 -0.37 12.58 -2.90
CA ALA A 22 -1.63 13.32 -3.04
C ALA A 22 -2.67 13.03 -1.95
N CYS A 23 -2.46 12.01 -1.09
CA CYS A 23 -3.45 11.63 -0.09
C CYS A 23 -3.38 12.57 1.14
N PRO A 24 -4.38 13.44 1.38
CA PRO A 24 -4.33 14.38 2.50
C PRO A 24 -4.39 13.68 3.87
N ALA A 25 -5.10 12.56 3.94
CA ALA A 25 -5.23 11.76 5.15
C ALA A 25 -4.01 10.86 5.43
N LYS A 26 -3.02 10.82 4.54
CA LYS A 26 -1.87 9.90 4.60
C LYS A 26 -2.29 8.42 4.77
N ALA A 27 -3.42 8.06 4.18
CA ALA A 27 -3.99 6.71 4.29
C ALA A 27 -3.25 5.65 3.45
N ARG A 28 -2.34 6.09 2.57
CA ARG A 28 -1.56 5.22 1.68
C ARG A 28 -0.10 5.26 2.13
N ILE A 29 0.44 4.08 2.42
CA ILE A 29 1.84 3.90 2.79
C ILE A 29 2.49 3.02 1.72
N PHE A 30 3.63 3.44 1.21
CA PHE A 30 4.37 2.73 0.17
C PHE A 30 5.82 2.47 0.63
N GLY A 31 6.30 1.27 0.36
CA GLY A 31 7.65 0.84 0.74
C GLY A 31 7.85 -0.64 0.48
N ASP A 32 9.03 -1.13 0.87
CA ASP A 32 9.40 -2.53 0.78
C ASP A 32 8.79 -3.32 1.96
N GLN A 33 8.01 -4.35 1.66
CA GLN A 33 7.36 -5.21 2.66
C GLN A 33 8.31 -6.26 3.25
N ASP A 34 9.43 -6.51 2.59
CA ASP A 34 10.44 -7.47 3.03
C ASP A 34 11.48 -6.82 3.94
N ASP A 35 11.65 -5.49 3.86
CA ASP A 35 12.48 -4.74 4.82
C ASP A 35 11.73 -4.57 6.16
N PRO A 36 12.21 -5.16 7.26
CA PRO A 36 11.57 -5.02 8.58
C PRO A 36 11.62 -3.59 9.14
N ASN A 37 12.50 -2.73 8.62
CA ASN A 37 12.64 -1.35 9.07
C ASN A 37 11.71 -0.37 8.34
N SER A 38 11.11 -0.80 7.22
CA SER A 38 10.20 0.03 6.45
C SER A 38 8.92 0.35 7.25
N GLU A 39 8.31 1.50 6.93
CA GLU A 39 7.06 1.92 7.57
C GLU A 39 5.93 0.92 7.31
N ILE A 40 5.82 0.40 6.09
CA ILE A 40 4.79 -0.58 5.72
C ILE A 40 4.91 -1.88 6.52
N SER A 41 6.12 -2.41 6.69
CA SER A 41 6.37 -3.63 7.47
C SER A 41 5.99 -3.47 8.94
N LYS A 42 6.31 -2.30 9.52
CA LYS A 42 5.93 -1.98 10.91
C LYS A 42 4.41 -1.88 11.05
N VAL A 43 3.73 -1.22 10.12
CA VAL A 43 2.27 -1.06 10.12
C VAL A 43 1.55 -2.39 9.94
N LEU A 44 2.04 -3.26 9.04
CA LEU A 44 1.47 -4.60 8.80
C LEU A 44 1.68 -5.55 9.99
N LYS A 45 2.77 -5.39 10.75
CA LYS A 45 2.99 -6.14 12.01
C LYS A 45 2.08 -5.65 13.13
N ALA A 46 1.84 -4.35 13.20
CA ALA A 46 1.04 -3.75 14.27
C ALA A 46 -0.48 -3.90 14.08
N ASN A 47 -0.95 -4.05 12.84
CA ASN A 47 -2.38 -4.02 12.51
C ASN A 47 -2.82 -5.25 11.73
N LYS A 48 -4.04 -5.71 11.98
CA LYS A 48 -4.66 -6.74 11.13
C LYS A 48 -4.98 -6.14 9.76
N SER A 49 -4.36 -6.69 8.72
CA SER A 49 -4.64 -6.34 7.33
C SER A 49 -5.39 -7.46 6.60
N PHE A 50 -6.00 -7.11 5.47
CA PHE A 50 -6.56 -8.07 4.52
C PHE A 50 -6.21 -7.67 3.08
N ARG A 51 -6.28 -8.62 2.15
CA ARG A 51 -6.12 -8.37 0.72
C ARG A 51 -7.42 -8.69 -0.03
N LEU A 52 -7.54 -8.16 -1.23
CA LEU A 52 -8.68 -8.44 -2.09
C LEU A 52 -8.50 -9.80 -2.78
N GLN A 53 -9.59 -10.56 -2.88
CA GLN A 53 -9.65 -11.83 -3.63
C GLN A 53 -8.55 -12.84 -3.23
N GLU A 54 -8.35 -13.05 -1.92
CA GLU A 54 -7.35 -14.00 -1.42
C GLU A 54 -7.60 -15.44 -1.88
N ASP A 55 -8.85 -15.78 -2.19
CA ASP A 55 -9.27 -17.07 -2.75
C ASP A 55 -8.62 -17.40 -4.11
N LYS A 56 -8.15 -16.37 -4.85
CA LYS A 56 -7.52 -16.55 -6.16
C LYS A 56 -6.05 -16.97 -6.09
N GLY A 57 -5.46 -17.04 -4.90
CA GLY A 57 -4.08 -17.53 -4.72
C GLY A 57 -2.98 -16.65 -5.32
N THR A 58 -3.31 -15.43 -5.79
CA THR A 58 -2.37 -14.52 -6.46
C THR A 58 -1.44 -13.79 -5.51
N ARG A 59 -1.71 -13.87 -4.19
CA ARG A 59 -0.95 -13.21 -3.12
C ARG A 59 -0.65 -11.72 -3.43
N PRO A 60 -1.67 -10.86 -3.56
CA PRO A 60 -1.46 -9.45 -3.90
C PRO A 60 -0.59 -8.71 -2.87
N ASN A 61 0.15 -7.69 -3.31
CA ASN A 61 1.00 -6.87 -2.42
C ASN A 61 0.29 -5.61 -1.88
N VAL A 62 -1.00 -5.42 -2.20
CA VAL A 62 -1.79 -4.28 -1.69
C VAL A 62 -2.62 -4.74 -0.50
N HIS A 63 -2.37 -4.14 0.66
CA HIS A 63 -3.01 -4.45 1.93
C HIS A 63 -3.97 -3.33 2.35
N TYR A 64 -5.10 -3.73 2.92
CA TYR A 64 -6.09 -2.82 3.50
C TYR A 64 -6.16 -3.03 5.00
N ILE A 65 -6.28 -1.93 5.76
CA ILE A 65 -6.32 -1.93 7.22
C ILE A 65 -7.58 -1.18 7.65
N GLY A 66 -8.24 -1.70 8.68
CA GLY A 66 -9.48 -1.14 9.21
C GLY A 66 -10.70 -1.42 8.33
N LYS A 67 -11.78 -0.68 8.58
CA LYS A 67 -13.02 -0.73 7.81
C LYS A 67 -13.49 0.70 7.58
N TYR A 68 -13.89 0.99 6.35
CA TYR A 68 -14.53 2.27 6.06
C TYR A 68 -15.97 2.24 6.59
N SER A 69 -16.32 3.18 7.47
CA SER A 69 -17.72 3.51 7.81
C SER A 69 -18.03 4.87 7.21
N ALA A 70 -19.05 4.95 6.37
CA ALA A 70 -19.47 6.21 5.73
C ALA A 70 -20.05 7.22 6.73
N ARG A 71 -20.32 6.81 7.96
CA ARG A 71 -20.83 7.63 9.06
C ARG A 71 -20.13 7.22 10.34
N ALA A 72 -19.24 8.06 10.83
CA ALA A 72 -18.80 8.12 12.22
C ALA A 72 -19.24 9.48 12.75
#